data_AF-A0A9E6CHL3-F1
#
_entry.id   AF-A0A9E6CHL3-F1
#
_cell.length_a   1.000
_cell.length_b   1.000
_cell.length_c   1.000
_cell.angle_alpha   90.00
_cell.angle_beta   90.00
_cell.angle_gamma   90.00
#
_symmetry.space_group_name_H-M   'P 1'
#
loop_
_entity.id
_entity.type
_entity.pdbx_description
1 polymer ?
#
loop_
_entity_poly.entity_id
_entity_poly.type
_entity_poly.pdbx_seq_one_letter_code
_entity_poly.pdbx_strand_id
1 'polypeptide(L)' 'ERIRDLLFSMHLDPKGQEILKELMISRFETPQEEWYEPIRQMKKTIALLDRRSYAPKKP' A
#
# COMPACT_ATOMS: atom_id res chain seq x y z
N GLU A 1 18.96 -6.41 0.86
CA GLU A 1 18.48 -7.23 2.00
C GLU A 1 18.56 -6.48 3.32
N ARG A 2 19.72 -5.94 3.71
CA ARG A 2 19.95 -5.17 4.95
C ARG A 2 18.86 -4.17 5.39
N ILE A 3 18.25 -3.41 4.48
CA ILE A 3 17.17 -2.46 4.83
C ILE A 3 15.89 -3.20 5.23
N ARG A 4 15.52 -4.25 4.49
CA ARG A 4 14.32 -5.05 4.76
C ARG A 4 14.44 -5.71 6.13
N ASP A 5 15.60 -6.31 6.41
CA ASP A 5 15.87 -6.99 7.67
C ASP A 5 15.78 -6.00 8.85
N LEU A 6 16.38 -4.82 8.71
CA LEU A 6 16.28 -3.75 9.69
C LEU A 6 14.83 -3.32 9.97
N LEU A 7 14.01 -3.15 8.93
CA LEU A 7 12.61 -2.75 9.10
C LEU A 7 11.79 -3.84 9.78
N PHE A 8 11.96 -5.10 9.37
CA PHE A 8 11.23 -6.21 9.96
C PHE A 8 11.67 -6.51 11.40
N SER A 9 12.94 -6.27 11.76
CA SER A 9 13.41 -6.40 13.14
C SER A 9 13.20 -5.14 13.99
N MET A 10 12.65 -4.05 13.45
CA MET A 10 12.57 -2.74 14.12
C MET A 10 11.80 -2.79 15.45
N HIS A 11 10.81 -3.68 15.55
CA HIS A 11 10.03 -3.88 16.77
C HIS A 11 10.82 -4.54 17.91
N LEU A 12 12.00 -5.11 17.64
CA LEU A 12 12.89 -5.73 18.63
C LEU A 12 13.91 -4.74 19.22
N ASP A 13 14.07 -3.56 18.60
CA ASP A 13 14.98 -2.51 19.05
C ASP A 13 14.18 -1.39 19.77
N PRO A 14 14.54 -0.99 21.01
CA PRO A 14 13.83 0.08 21.73
C PRO A 14 13.71 1.39 20.93
N LYS A 15 14.74 1.78 20.19
CA LYS A 15 14.69 2.98 19.33
C LYS A 15 13.75 2.76 18.14
N GLY A 16 13.74 1.56 17.58
CA GLY A 16 12.78 1.16 16.56
C GLY A 16 11.34 1.21 17.07
N GLN A 17 11.07 0.79 18.30
CA GLN A 17 9.74 0.88 18.91
C GLN A 17 9.25 2.32 19.07
N GLU A 18 10.14 3.27 19.41
CA GLU A 18 9.81 4.70 19.44
C GLU A 18 9.37 5.20 18.04
N ILE A 19 10.10 4.83 16.99
CA ILE A 19 9.76 5.20 15.61
C ILE A 19 8.41 4.60 15.20
N LEU A 20 8.18 3.32 15.49
CA LEU A 20 6.93 2.62 15.17
C LEU A 20 5.73 3.25 15.91
N LYS A 21 5.94 3.68 17.16
CA LYS A 21 4.93 4.39 17.95
C LYS A 21 4.54 5.73 17.32
N GLU A 22 5.51 6.52 16.87
CA GLU A 22 5.24 7.79 16.17
C GLU A 22 4.51 7.58 14.84
N LEU A 23 4.77 6.45 14.17
CA LEU A 23 4.05 6.02 12.96
C LEU A 23 2.70 5.37 13.25
N MET A 24 2.34 5.17 14.52
CA MET A 24 1.11 4.51 14.96
C MET A 24 0.94 3.10 14.40
N ILE A 25 2.04 2.37 14.24
CA ILE A 25 2.05 0.97 13.79
C ILE A 25 2.83 0.10 14.78
N SER A 26 2.58 -1.21 14.79
CA SER A 26 3.26 -2.14 15.70
C SER A 26 4.52 -2.76 15.11
N ARG A 27 4.58 -2.95 13.79
CA ARG A 27 5.71 -3.54 13.06
C ARG A 27 5.53 -3.37 11.55
N PHE A 28 6.62 -3.60 10.82
CA PHE A 28 6.57 -3.86 9.38
C PHE A 28 6.37 -5.36 9.12
N GLU A 29 5.64 -5.70 8.07
CA GLU A 29 5.40 -7.09 7.65
C GLU A 29 5.66 -7.26 6.15
N THR A 30 5.93 -8.51 5.75
CA THR A 30 6.00 -8.88 4.34
C THR A 30 4.64 -8.64 3.68
N PRO A 31 4.58 -7.86 2.59
CA PRO A 31 3.31 -7.62 1.91
C PRO A 31 2.76 -8.91 1.30
N GLN A 32 1.46 -9.11 1.44
CA GLN A 32 0.71 -10.12 0.70
C GLN A 32 0.03 -9.45 -0.49
N GLU A 33 0.16 -10.03 -1.69
CA GLU A 33 -0.38 -9.42 -2.92
C GLU A 33 -1.90 -9.24 -2.83
N GLU A 34 -2.58 -10.18 -2.16
CA GLU A 34 -4.02 -10.21 -2.00
C GLU A 34 -4.54 -8.99 -1.21
N TRP A 35 -3.75 -8.45 -0.28
CA TRP A 35 -4.13 -7.26 0.50
C TRP A 35 -4.36 -6.04 -0.39
N TYR A 36 -3.70 -5.99 -1.56
CA TYR A 36 -3.78 -4.87 -2.49
C TYR A 36 -4.83 -5.06 -3.58
N GLU A 37 -5.42 -6.24 -3.70
CA GLU A 37 -6.38 -6.55 -4.77
C GLU A 37 -7.58 -5.59 -4.81
N PRO A 38 -8.21 -5.20 -3.67
CA PRO A 38 -9.29 -4.22 -3.69
C PRO A 38 -8.87 -2.87 -4.29
N ILE A 39 -7.67 -2.40 -3.98
CA ILE A 39 -7.13 -1.15 -4.53
C ILE A 39 -6.89 -1.27 -6.03
N ARG A 40 -6.36 -2.42 -6.49
CA ARG A 40 -6.16 -2.69 -7.92
C ARG A 40 -7.49 -2.67 -8.68
N GLN A 41 -8.54 -3.24 -8.11
CA GLN A 41 -9.87 -3.24 -8.70
C GLN A 41 -10.48 -1.83 -8.77
N MET A 42 -10.36 -1.03 -7.70
CA MET A 42 -10.80 0.37 -7.74
C MET A 42 -10.09 1.17 -8.84
N LYS A 43 -8.77 1.02 -9.00
CA LYS A 43 -8.02 1.69 -10.07
C LYS A 43 -8.51 1.29 -11.46
N LYS A 44 -8.79 0.00 -11.68
CA LYS A 44 -9.36 -0.49 -12.95
C LYS A 44 -10.74 0.14 -13.21
N THR A 45 -11.60 0.16 -12.20
CA THR A 45 -12.94 0.75 -12.30
C THR A 45 -12.88 2.24 -12.64
N ILE A 46 -12.04 3.02 -11.93
CA ILE A 46 -11.86 4.46 -12.19
C ILE A 46 -11.37 4.67 -13.62
N ALA A 47 -10.33 3.95 -14.06
CA ALA A 47 -9.81 4.06 -15.42
C ALA A 47 -10.85 3.71 -16.50
N LEU A 48 -11.75 2.76 -16.23
CA LEU A 48 -12.85 2.42 -17.15
C LEU A 48 -13.90 3.53 -17.22
N LEU A 49 -14.23 4.17 -16.10
CA LEU A 49 -15.16 5.29 -16.06
C LEU A 49 -14.60 6.51 -16.79
N ASP A 50 -13.31 6.81 -16.62
CA ASP A 50 -12.63 7.87 -17.36
C ASP A 50 -12.67 7.61 -18.87
N ARG A 51 -12.38 6.38 -19.32
CA ARG A 51 -12.47 6.05 -20.76
C ARG A 51 -13.87 6.20 -21.33
N ARG A 52 -14.91 5.95 -20.53
CA ARG A 52 -16.32 6.12 -20.96
C ARG A 52 -16.73 7.59 -21.04
N SER A 53 -16.18 8.46 -20.20
CA SER A 53 -16.49 9.90 -20.24
C SER A 53 -15.88 10.61 -21.45
N TYR A 54 -14.78 10.10 -22.00
CA TYR A 54 -14.15 10.56 -23.25
C TYR A 54 -14.69 9.90 -24.53
N ALA A 55 -15.66 8.98 -24.44
CA ALA A 55 -16.26 8.40 -25.64
C ALA A 55 -17.01 9.50 -26.42
N PRO A 56 -16.74 9.70 -27.72
CA PRO A 56 -17.41 10.74 -28.49
C PRO A 56 -18.91 10.46 -28.49
N LYS A 57 -19.70 11.42 -28.01
CA LYS A 57 -21.16 11.36 -28.11
C LYS A 57 -21.48 11.31 -29.60
N LYS A 58 -22.09 10.19 -30.03
CA LYS A 58 -22.55 9.99 -31.40
C LYS A 58 -23.51 11.15 -31.77
N PRO A 59 -23.40 11.72 -32.99
CA PRO A 59 -24.25 12.83 -33.42
C PRO A 59 -25.74 12.44 -33.46
#